data_AF-M7DEE7-F1
#
_entry.id   AF-M7DEE7-F1
#
_cell.length_a   1.000
_cell.length_b   1.000
_cell.length_c   1.000
_cell.angle_alpha   90.00
_cell.angle_beta   90.00
_cell.angle_gamma   90.00
#
_symmetry.space_group_name_H-M   'P 1'
#
loop_
_entity.id
_entity.type
_entity.pdbx_description
1 polymer ?
#
loop_
_entity_poly.entity_id
_entity_poly.type
_entity_poly.pdbx_seq_one_letter_code
_entity_poly.pdbx_strand_id
1 'polypeptide(L)'
;MSFTYQRGPDGAQYAIGGEVPVDVSPVEGNPQATLEKMRIVRAAALAPAQPSGQDRAVAAQAMQTMLEAQSELATQNSGKTEPGTDKADSAQKTASDPAAESGSESSRQARNVYQDVAGLGEKPNGSGASLLPSSLYA
;
A
#
# COMPACT_ATOMS: atom_id res chain seq x y z
N MET A 1 -32.07 -10.76 9.03
CA MET A 1 -32.36 -11.30 7.69
C MET A 1 -33.65 -10.63 7.22
N SER A 2 -33.59 -9.86 6.13
CA SER A 2 -34.74 -9.19 5.54
C SER A 2 -34.96 -9.75 4.13
N PHE A 3 -36.22 -9.84 3.69
CA PHE A 3 -36.59 -10.34 2.37
C PHE A 3 -37.64 -9.42 1.74
N THR A 4 -37.45 -9.12 0.45
CA THR A 4 -38.40 -8.37 -0.37
C THR A 4 -39.18 -9.36 -1.23
N TYR A 5 -40.50 -9.23 -1.21
CA TYR A 5 -41.41 -10.13 -1.92
C TYR A 5 -42.10 -9.42 -3.08
N GLN A 6 -42.34 -10.15 -4.16
CA GLN A 6 -43.16 -9.72 -5.29
C GLN A 6 -44.34 -10.67 -5.45
N ARG A 7 -45.53 -10.11 -5.70
CA ARG A 7 -46.73 -10.89 -5.99
C ARG A 7 -46.71 -11.36 -7.44
N GLY A 8 -46.84 -12.66 -7.63
CA GLY A 8 -46.96 -13.31 -8.93
C GLY A 8 -48.38 -13.17 -9.54
N PRO A 9 -48.53 -13.49 -10.84
CA PRO A 9 -49.81 -13.46 -11.53
C PRO A 9 -50.83 -14.48 -10.98
N ASP A 10 -50.35 -15.48 -10.23
CA ASP A 10 -51.14 -16.46 -9.48
C ASP A 10 -51.61 -15.95 -8.10
N GLY A 11 -51.21 -14.73 -7.72
CA GLY A 11 -51.54 -14.11 -6.43
C GLY A 11 -50.61 -14.50 -5.28
N ALA A 12 -49.69 -15.44 -5.48
CA ALA A 12 -48.72 -15.87 -4.47
C ALA A 12 -47.57 -14.86 -4.33
N GLN A 13 -46.92 -14.83 -3.15
CA GLN A 13 -45.77 -13.96 -2.90
C GLN A 13 -44.46 -14.75 -3.04
N TYR A 14 -43.55 -14.24 -3.85
CA TYR A 14 -42.23 -14.82 -4.10
C TYR A 14 -41.13 -13.88 -3.59
N ALA A 15 -40.13 -14.40 -2.88
CA ALA A 15 -38.98 -13.61 -2.46
C ALA A 15 -38.09 -13.32 -3.68
N ILE A 16 -37.92 -12.05 -4.02
CA ILE A 16 -37.11 -11.59 -5.17
C ILE A 16 -35.82 -10.88 -4.73
N GLY A 17 -35.68 -10.61 -3.43
CA GLY A 17 -34.49 -9.98 -2.87
C GLY A 17 -34.41 -10.24 -1.37
N GLY A 18 -33.23 -10.05 -0.80
CA GLY A 18 -33.01 -10.16 0.63
C GLY A 18 -31.56 -9.93 1.02
N GLU A 19 -31.33 -9.70 2.30
CA GLU A 19 -30.01 -9.42 2.88
C GLU A 19 -29.66 -10.45 3.95
N VAL A 20 -28.41 -10.94 3.88
CA VAL A 20 -27.85 -11.88 4.86
C VAL A 20 -27.05 -11.09 5.89
N PRO A 21 -27.35 -11.23 7.21
CA PRO A 21 -26.52 -10.62 8.23
C PRO A 21 -25.15 -11.30 8.24
N VAL A 22 -24.09 -10.50 8.28
CA VAL A 22 -22.71 -10.97 8.36
C VAL A 22 -22.20 -10.82 9.79
N ASP A 23 -21.57 -11.86 10.32
CA ASP A 23 -20.95 -11.79 11.63
C ASP A 23 -19.64 -10.97 11.57
N VAL A 24 -19.68 -9.81 12.22
CA VAL A 24 -18.53 -8.91 12.42
C VAL A 24 -17.93 -9.05 13.82
N SER A 25 -18.26 -10.13 14.52
CA SER A 25 -17.80 -10.35 15.90
C SER A 25 -16.31 -10.75 15.89
N PRO A 26 -15.52 -10.26 16.86
CA PRO A 26 -14.14 -10.69 17.02
C PRO A 26 -14.05 -12.18 17.36
N VAL A 27 -12.92 -12.80 17.01
CA VAL A 27 -12.57 -14.15 17.44
C VAL A 27 -11.89 -14.05 18.81
N GLU A 28 -12.54 -14.62 19.83
CA GLU A 28 -12.07 -14.56 21.21
C GLU A 28 -10.65 -15.13 21.35
N GLY A 29 -9.79 -14.42 22.08
CA GLY A 29 -8.43 -14.86 22.40
C GLY A 29 -7.45 -14.88 21.23
N ASN A 30 -7.86 -14.50 20.02
CA ASN A 30 -6.98 -14.51 18.84
C ASN A 30 -7.18 -13.27 17.96
N PRO A 31 -6.48 -12.15 18.27
CA PRO A 31 -6.60 -10.92 17.48
C PRO A 31 -6.11 -11.09 16.04
N GLN A 32 -5.17 -12.01 15.79
CA GLN A 32 -4.69 -12.30 14.45
C GLN A 32 -5.77 -12.98 13.60
N ALA A 33 -6.49 -13.96 14.15
CA ALA A 33 -7.62 -14.60 13.49
C ALA A 33 -8.77 -13.61 13.25
N THR A 34 -9.04 -12.71 14.22
CA THR A 34 -10.02 -11.62 14.05
C THR A 34 -9.66 -10.74 12.86
N LEU A 35 -8.40 -10.33 12.76
CA LEU A 35 -7.92 -9.46 11.71
C LEU A 35 -8.04 -10.10 10.31
N GLU A 36 -7.69 -11.37 10.16
CA GLU A 36 -7.89 -12.11 8.92
C GLU A 36 -9.38 -12.27 8.58
N LYS A 37 -10.22 -12.63 9.57
CA LYS A 37 -11.68 -12.73 9.40
C LYS A 37 -12.27 -11.41 8.92
N MET A 38 -11.92 -10.30 9.56
CA MET A 38 -12.43 -8.97 9.21
C MET A 38 -11.94 -8.49 7.84
N ARG A 39 -10.73 -8.87 7.41
CA ARG A 39 -10.26 -8.61 6.04
C ARG A 39 -11.14 -9.27 4.99
N ILE A 40 -11.47 -10.55 5.20
CA ILE A 40 -12.34 -11.31 4.29
C ILE A 40 -13.75 -10.70 4.27
N VAL A 41 -14.33 -10.42 5.44
CA VAL A 41 -15.66 -9.82 5.55
C VAL A 41 -15.73 -8.47 4.82
N ARG A 42 -14.75 -7.59 5.06
CA ARG A 42 -14.67 -6.29 4.39
C ARG A 42 -14.55 -6.43 2.88
N ALA A 43 -13.69 -7.32 2.41
CA ALA A 43 -13.49 -7.56 0.98
C ALA A 43 -14.76 -8.10 0.32
N ALA A 44 -15.44 -9.06 0.96
CA ALA A 44 -16.68 -9.63 0.46
C ALA A 44 -17.82 -8.61 0.38
N ALA A 45 -17.99 -7.79 1.42
CA ALA A 45 -19.00 -6.73 1.44
C ALA A 45 -18.75 -5.66 0.35
N LEU A 46 -17.49 -5.33 0.05
CA LEU A 46 -17.14 -4.35 -0.98
C LEU A 46 -16.92 -4.97 -2.37
N ALA A 47 -17.08 -6.30 -2.54
CA ALA A 47 -16.81 -6.99 -3.80
C ALA A 47 -17.78 -6.64 -4.95
N PRO A 48 -19.09 -6.41 -4.73
CA PRO A 48 -19.99 -6.05 -5.82
C PRO A 48 -19.62 -4.70 -6.46
N ALA A 49 -19.88 -4.56 -7.76
CA ALA A 49 -19.60 -3.32 -8.50
C ALA A 49 -20.34 -2.09 -7.92
N GLN A 50 -21.49 -2.30 -7.29
CA GLN A 50 -22.26 -1.29 -6.56
C GLN A 50 -22.70 -1.86 -5.21
N PRO A 51 -21.91 -1.67 -4.13
CA PRO A 51 -22.27 -2.18 -2.81
C PRO A 51 -23.50 -1.47 -2.28
N SER A 52 -24.41 -2.22 -1.65
CA SER A 52 -25.60 -1.65 -1.01
C SER A 52 -25.23 -0.84 0.24
N GLY A 53 -26.20 -0.11 0.82
CA GLY A 53 -25.98 0.58 2.09
C GLY A 53 -25.60 -0.38 3.23
N GLN A 54 -26.22 -1.56 3.25
CA GLN A 54 -25.98 -2.58 4.27
C GLN A 54 -24.56 -3.16 4.15
N ASP A 55 -24.09 -3.43 2.93
CA ASP A 55 -22.73 -3.92 2.69
C ASP A 55 -21.67 -2.92 3.14
N ARG A 56 -21.87 -1.62 2.82
CA ARG A 56 -20.95 -0.56 3.27
C ARG A 56 -20.92 -0.44 4.79
N ALA A 57 -22.07 -0.62 5.46
CA ALA A 57 -22.13 -0.60 6.92
C ALA A 57 -21.33 -1.78 7.52
N VAL A 58 -21.50 -2.99 6.98
CA VAL A 58 -20.71 -4.17 7.40
C VAL A 58 -19.22 -3.95 7.18
N ALA A 59 -18.82 -3.38 6.03
CA ALA A 59 -17.43 -3.06 5.74
C ALA A 59 -16.85 -2.05 6.74
N ALA A 60 -17.61 -1.03 7.12
CA ALA A 60 -17.20 -0.04 8.12
C ALA A 60 -17.04 -0.67 9.52
N GLN A 61 -17.98 -1.52 9.94
CA GLN A 61 -17.88 -2.26 11.19
C GLN A 61 -16.64 -3.17 11.22
N ALA A 62 -16.41 -3.91 10.13
CA ALA A 62 -15.22 -4.76 10.00
C ALA A 62 -13.92 -3.96 10.07
N MET A 63 -13.88 -2.72 9.55
CA MET A 63 -12.72 -1.84 9.71
C MET A 63 -12.50 -1.44 11.17
N GLN A 64 -13.55 -1.13 11.92
CA GLN A 64 -13.45 -0.76 13.34
C GLN A 64 -12.86 -1.92 14.15
N THR A 65 -13.41 -3.13 14.01
CA THR A 65 -12.91 -4.33 14.70
C THR A 65 -11.49 -4.70 14.27
N MET A 66 -11.13 -4.43 13.01
CA MET A 66 -9.76 -4.65 12.54
C MET A 66 -8.76 -3.71 13.23
N LEU A 67 -9.13 -2.45 13.48
CA LEU A 67 -8.28 -1.49 14.20
C LEU A 67 -8.10 -1.90 15.67
N GLU A 68 -9.18 -2.35 16.31
CA GLU A 68 -9.15 -2.89 17.68
C GLU A 68 -8.22 -4.10 17.77
N ALA A 69 -8.40 -5.08 16.89
CA ALA A 69 -7.56 -6.28 16.83
C ALA A 69 -6.08 -5.96 16.53
N GLN A 70 -5.79 -4.95 15.69
CA GLN A 70 -4.41 -4.51 15.46
C GLN A 70 -3.77 -3.94 16.74
N SER A 71 -4.52 -3.15 17.51
CA SER A 71 -4.06 -2.62 18.79
C SER A 71 -3.80 -3.75 19.80
N GLU A 72 -4.71 -4.72 19.90
CA GLU A 72 -4.53 -5.89 20.77
C GLU A 72 -3.34 -6.77 20.36
N LEU A 73 -3.09 -6.94 19.06
CA LEU A 73 -1.95 -7.72 18.58
C LEU A 73 -0.62 -7.04 18.94
N ALA A 74 -0.57 -5.71 18.87
CA ALA A 74 0.61 -4.94 19.27
C ALA A 74 0.94 -5.07 20.78
N THR A 75 -0.09 -5.10 21.64
CA THR A 75 0.10 -5.29 23.08
C THR A 75 0.50 -6.74 23.41
N GLN A 76 -0.07 -7.74 22.73
CA GLN A 76 0.29 -9.15 22.93
C GLN A 76 1.73 -9.46 22.51
N ASN A 77 2.22 -8.88 21.41
CA ASN A 77 3.62 -9.07 20.99
C ASN A 77 4.61 -8.43 21.96
N SER A 78 4.25 -7.29 22.56
CA SER A 78 5.09 -6.62 23.55
C SER A 78 5.20 -7.41 24.86
N GLY A 79 4.15 -8.14 25.24
CA GLY A 79 4.13 -8.98 26.46
C GLY A 79 4.77 -10.37 26.32
N LYS A 80 5.09 -10.83 25.09
CA LYS A 80 5.72 -12.13 24.82
C LYS A 80 7.26 -12.07 24.70
N THR A 81 7.86 -10.91 24.96
CA THR A 81 9.32 -10.80 25.06
C THR A 81 9.76 -11.19 26.47
N GLU A 82 9.83 -12.50 26.74
CA GLU A 82 10.54 -13.04 27.90
C GLU A 82 12.07 -12.89 27.70
N PRO A 83 12.83 -12.46 28.71
CA PRO A 83 14.29 -12.39 28.66
C PRO A 83 14.90 -13.76 29.01
N GLY A 84 15.59 -14.39 28.04
CA GLY A 84 16.17 -15.71 28.27
C GLY A 84 17.16 -16.17 27.19
N THR A 85 18.40 -15.70 27.35
CA THR A 85 19.66 -16.48 27.21
C THR A 85 20.02 -17.14 25.85
N ASP A 86 21.04 -16.54 25.22
CA ASP A 86 22.20 -17.16 24.57
C ASP A 86 21.99 -18.19 23.44
N LYS A 87 22.03 -17.67 22.20
CA LYS A 87 22.79 -18.30 21.11
C LYS A 87 23.67 -17.27 20.43
N ALA A 88 24.78 -16.97 21.08
CA ALA A 88 26.01 -16.62 20.37
C ALA A 88 26.53 -17.89 19.69
N ASP A 89 26.20 -18.07 18.40
CA ASP A 89 27.11 -18.69 17.43
C ASP A 89 26.55 -18.51 16.01
N SER A 90 27.09 -17.51 15.30
CA SER A 90 27.37 -17.53 13.85
C SER A 90 27.85 -16.16 13.40
N ALA A 91 28.87 -15.64 14.10
CA ALA A 91 29.81 -14.72 13.49
C ALA A 91 30.78 -15.55 12.64
N GLN A 92 30.44 -15.79 11.37
CA GLN A 92 31.39 -15.94 10.25
C GLN A 92 30.68 -16.45 8.99
N LYS A 93 30.35 -15.52 8.08
CA LYS A 93 30.71 -15.69 6.66
C LYS A 93 30.72 -14.33 5.96
N THR A 94 31.78 -13.56 6.23
CA THR A 94 32.35 -12.69 5.20
C THR A 94 32.98 -13.59 4.14
N ALA A 95 32.31 -13.73 3.01
CA ALA A 95 32.96 -14.11 1.76
C ALA A 95 32.38 -13.21 0.68
N SER A 96 33.12 -12.13 0.46
CA SER A 96 33.17 -11.33 -0.75
C SER A 96 32.97 -12.19 -2.00
N ASP A 97 31.98 -11.85 -2.82
CA ASP A 97 32.06 -12.00 -4.28
C ASP A 97 31.18 -10.94 -4.95
N PRO A 98 31.65 -10.23 -5.99
CA PRO A 98 31.05 -8.99 -6.48
C PRO A 98 30.09 -9.27 -7.64
N ALA A 99 28.79 -9.07 -7.42
CA ALA A 99 27.80 -8.99 -8.49
C ALA A 99 27.10 -7.62 -8.46
N ALA A 100 27.89 -6.60 -8.79
CA ALA A 100 27.40 -5.28 -9.12
C ALA A 100 27.17 -5.21 -10.64
N GLU A 101 25.92 -5.33 -11.10
CA GLU A 101 25.42 -4.63 -12.30
C GLU A 101 23.95 -4.98 -12.53
N SER A 102 23.03 -4.08 -12.18
CA SER A 102 21.73 -3.90 -12.87
C SER A 102 20.89 -2.74 -12.31
N GLY A 103 21.28 -2.09 -11.21
CA GLY A 103 20.49 -1.01 -10.57
C GLY A 103 21.01 0.42 -10.77
N SER A 104 22.12 0.61 -11.49
CA SER A 104 22.85 1.88 -11.50
C SER A 104 22.61 2.77 -12.71
N GLU A 105 21.98 2.27 -13.78
CA GLU A 105 21.72 3.09 -14.98
C GLU A 105 20.48 3.97 -14.79
N SER A 106 19.37 3.40 -14.33
CA SER A 106 18.12 4.15 -14.10
C SER A 106 18.28 5.24 -13.02
N SER A 107 19.06 4.97 -11.96
CA SER A 107 19.34 5.95 -10.91
C SER A 107 20.33 7.04 -11.34
N ARG A 108 21.26 6.75 -12.26
CA ARG A 108 22.13 7.77 -12.89
C ARG A 108 21.34 8.61 -13.91
N GLN A 109 20.45 8.00 -14.68
CA GLN A 109 19.63 8.68 -15.68
C GLN A 109 18.67 9.68 -15.01
N ALA A 110 18.04 9.28 -13.90
CA ALA A 110 17.14 10.15 -13.14
C ALA A 110 17.86 11.38 -12.56
N ARG A 111 19.12 11.24 -12.13
CA ARG A 111 19.92 12.35 -11.61
C ARG A 111 20.39 13.31 -12.70
N ASN A 112 20.74 12.80 -13.89
CA ASN A 112 21.17 13.62 -15.01
C ASN A 112 20.02 14.45 -15.60
N VAL A 113 18.83 13.85 -15.75
CA VAL A 113 17.64 14.58 -16.24
C VAL A 113 17.27 15.72 -15.30
N TYR A 114 17.39 15.51 -13.99
CA TYR A 114 17.08 16.56 -13.00
C TYR A 114 18.08 17.73 -13.05
N GLN A 115 19.35 17.47 -13.39
CA GLN A 115 20.34 18.53 -13.58
C GLN A 115 20.13 19.31 -14.88
N ASP A 116 19.76 18.65 -15.99
CA ASP A 116 19.50 19.33 -17.27
C ASP A 116 18.28 20.25 -17.20
N VAL A 117 17.19 19.82 -16.54
CA VAL A 117 15.99 20.66 -16.44
C VAL A 117 16.13 21.79 -15.42
N ALA A 118 16.95 21.61 -14.39
CA ALA A 118 17.25 22.66 -13.42
C ALA A 118 18.25 23.71 -13.94
N GLY A 119 18.97 23.41 -15.03
CA GLY A 119 19.95 24.29 -15.69
C GLY A 119 19.37 25.26 -16.73
N LEU A 120 18.05 25.27 -16.97
CA LEU A 120 17.40 26.19 -17.91
C LEU A 120 17.25 27.60 -17.31
N GLY A 121 18.39 28.27 -17.20
CA GLY A 121 18.50 29.67 -16.76
C GLY A 121 19.73 30.43 -17.28
N GLU A 122 20.62 29.83 -18.09
CA GLU A 122 21.82 30.52 -18.59
C GLU A 122 21.95 30.36 -20.12
N LYS A 123 21.95 31.49 -20.84
CA LYS A 123 21.97 31.57 -22.31
C LYS A 123 23.38 31.26 -22.85
N PRO A 124 23.53 30.45 -23.91
CA PRO A 124 24.81 30.32 -24.62
C PRO A 124 25.05 31.51 -25.56
N ASN A 125 26.32 31.93 -25.55
CA ASN A 125 26.93 33.10 -26.21
C ASN A 125 26.76 33.11 -27.75
N GLY A 126 26.27 34.23 -28.29
CA GLY A 126 26.19 34.49 -29.74
C GLY A 126 27.31 35.42 -30.21
N SER A 127 28.12 34.94 -31.14
CA SER A 127 29.22 35.63 -31.81
C SER A 127 28.82 36.94 -32.52
N GLY A 128 29.68 37.96 -32.45
CA GLY A 128 29.50 39.18 -33.26
C GLY A 128 30.56 40.27 -33.11
N ALA A 129 31.67 40.11 -33.84
CA ALA A 129 32.46 41.17 -34.50
C ALA A 129 33.24 42.24 -33.71
N SER A 130 34.32 42.71 -34.36
CA SER A 130 35.11 43.94 -34.14
C SER A 130 36.23 43.80 -33.09
N LEU A 131 37.53 44.04 -33.33
CA LEU A 131 38.28 44.88 -34.27
C LEU A 131 39.68 44.28 -34.53
N LEU A 132 40.16 44.33 -35.78
CA LEU A 132 41.60 44.42 -36.04
C LEU A 132 42.03 45.89 -35.85
N PRO A 133 43.23 46.17 -35.32
CA PRO A 133 44.24 46.73 -36.21
C PRO A 133 45.70 46.34 -35.88
N SER A 134 46.44 46.06 -36.97
CA SER A 134 47.75 46.60 -37.37
C SER A 134 48.96 46.71 -36.44
N SER A 135 50.08 46.30 -37.05
CA SER A 135 51.48 46.75 -36.87
C SER A 135 52.27 46.03 -35.77
N LEU A 136 53.18 45.09 -36.07
CA LEU A 136 54.49 45.19 -36.76
C LEU A 136 55.62 45.75 -35.85
N TYR A 137 56.51 44.82 -35.47
CA TYR A 137 57.94 44.94 -35.12
C TYR A 137 58.39 45.62 -33.80
N ALA A 138 59.45 45.04 -33.23
CA ALA A 138 60.48 45.56 -32.29
C ALA A 138 60.13 46.71 -31.35
#